data_AF-A0A956FC58-F1
#
_entry.id   AF-A0A956FC58-F1
#
_cell.length_a   1.000
_cell.length_b   1.000
_cell.length_c   1.000
_cell.angle_alpha   90.00
_cell.angle_beta   90.00
_cell.angle_gamma   90.00
#
_symmetry.space_group_name_H-M   'P 1'
#
loop_
_entity.id
_entity.type
_entity.pdbx_description
1 polymer ?
#
loop_
_entity_poly.entity_id
_entity_poly.type
_entity_poly.pdbx_seq_one_letter_code
_entity_poly.pdbx_strand_id
1 'polypeptide(L)'
;MLQAGLQVETLHRLGRHRLVRFLPSFAPHRDNHVGEAIEDEHGRVAYLQTFRLSAAQARRGRLLSTLVSVDWDLDECARVLGATRPELLAQLRNRGLGHLLRE
;
A
#
# COMPACT_ATOMS: atom_id res chain seq x y z
N MET A 1 7.50 4.23 20.17
CA MET A 1 6.10 4.61 19.86
C MET A 1 5.81 4.16 18.43
N LEU A 2 5.21 2.98 18.22
CA LEU A 2 4.82 2.51 16.88
C LEU A 2 3.66 3.38 16.39
N GLN A 3 3.98 4.33 15.51
CA GLN A 3 3.04 5.35 15.04
C GLN A 3 2.17 4.81 13.90
N ALA A 4 0.84 4.99 14.03
CA ALA A 4 -0.22 4.95 13.01
C ALA A 4 -0.25 3.77 12.01
N GLY A 5 -1.21 2.87 12.20
CA GLY A 5 -1.88 2.12 11.13
C GLY A 5 -0.98 1.29 10.22
N LEU A 6 -0.03 0.54 10.77
CA LEU A 6 0.77 -0.43 10.01
C LEU A 6 -0.09 -1.66 9.71
N GLN A 7 -0.30 -1.97 8.44
CA GLN A 7 -0.88 -3.25 8.03
C GLN A 7 0.24 -4.26 7.88
N VAL A 8 0.13 -5.41 8.54
CA VAL A 8 1.09 -6.50 8.46
C VAL A 8 0.38 -7.74 7.92
N GLU A 9 0.95 -8.33 6.89
CA GLU A 9 0.39 -9.49 6.20
C GLU A 9 1.45 -10.57 6.03
N THR A 10 1.12 -11.83 6.31
CA THR A 10 1.97 -12.96 5.95
C THR A 10 1.72 -13.31 4.49
N LEU A 11 2.73 -13.10 3.64
CA LEU A 11 2.66 -13.39 2.20
C LEU A 11 2.97 -14.86 1.89
N HIS A 12 3.88 -15.46 2.64
CA HIS A 12 4.34 -16.81 2.37
C HIS A 12 4.89 -17.51 3.63
N ARG A 13 4.88 -18.84 3.63
CA ARG A 13 5.55 -19.68 4.65
C ARG A 13 6.57 -20.58 3.97
N LEU A 14 7.80 -20.55 4.46
CA LEU A 14 8.91 -21.38 4.02
C LEU A 14 9.49 -22.15 5.21
N GLY A 15 9.00 -23.38 5.41
CA GLY A 15 9.34 -24.17 6.59
C GLY A 15 8.96 -23.44 7.88
N ARG A 16 9.93 -23.27 8.78
CA ARG A 16 9.75 -22.55 10.06
C ARG A 16 9.73 -21.02 9.94
N HIS A 17 9.91 -20.49 8.74
CA HIS A 17 9.95 -19.06 8.50
C HIS A 17 8.69 -18.58 7.77
N ARG A 18 8.31 -17.33 8.00
CA ARG A 18 7.29 -16.60 7.24
C ARG A 18 7.89 -15.37 6.58
N LEU A 19 7.46 -15.09 5.36
CA LEU A 19 7.65 -13.79 4.73
C LEU A 19 6.46 -12.91 5.12
N VAL A 20 6.72 -11.82 5.82
CA VAL A 20 5.72 -10.81 6.16
C VAL A 20 6.00 -9.53 5.41
N ARG A 21 4.94 -8.85 4.98
CA ARG A 21 4.99 -7.51 4.40
C ARG A 21 4.31 -6.54 5.35
N PHE A 22 4.87 -5.35 5.47
CA PHE A 22 4.24 -4.25 6.19
C PHE A 22 4.05 -3.03 5.28
N LEU A 23 2.83 -2.48 5.31
CA LEU A 23 2.43 -1.31 4.55
C LEU A 23 1.95 -0.21 5.52
N PRO A 24 2.34 1.06 5.30
CA PRO A 24 1.89 2.17 6.11
C PRO A 24 0.46 2.56 5.70
N SER A 25 -0.17 3.45 6.47
CA SER A 25 -1.45 4.05 6.11
C SER A 25 -1.38 5.06 4.93
N PHE A 26 -0.22 5.23 4.30
CA PHE A 26 0.05 6.18 3.21
C PHE A 26 -0.32 7.65 3.53
N ALA A 27 0.05 8.13 4.72
CA ALA A 27 -0.28 9.48 5.18
C ALA A 27 0.54 10.58 4.42
N PRO A 28 -0.10 11.63 3.85
CA PRO A 28 0.59 12.62 2.99
C PRO A 28 1.67 13.48 3.66
N HIS A 29 1.59 13.66 4.99
CA HIS A 29 2.46 14.56 5.76
C HIS A 29 3.42 13.83 6.69
N ARG A 30 3.67 12.54 6.41
CA ARG A 30 4.52 11.69 7.23
C ARG A 30 5.42 10.85 6.37
N ASP A 31 6.51 10.40 6.96
CA ASP A 31 7.34 9.39 6.34
C ASP A 31 6.57 8.07 6.27
N ASN A 32 6.55 7.50 5.07
CA ASN A 32 5.89 6.24 4.78
C ASN A 32 6.97 5.20 4.53
N HIS A 33 7.02 4.19 5.38
CA HIS A 33 7.95 3.08 5.25
C HIS A 33 7.18 1.82 4.87
N VAL A 34 7.63 1.18 3.80
CA VAL A 34 7.21 -0.17 3.42
C VAL A 34 8.35 -1.12 3.67
N GLY A 35 8.05 -2.41 3.75
CA GLY A 35 9.10 -3.40 3.75
C GLY A 35 8.58 -4.80 4.00
N GLU A 36 9.55 -5.69 4.10
CA GLU A 36 9.33 -7.11 4.27
C GLU A 36 10.31 -7.66 5.29
N ALA A 37 9.87 -8.66 6.04
CA ALA A 37 10.71 -9.39 6.97
C ALA A 37 10.54 -10.89 6.79
N ILE A 38 11.63 -11.62 7.00
CA ILE A 38 11.59 -13.07 7.18
C ILE A 38 11.70 -13.32 8.68
N GLU A 39 10.67 -13.94 9.25
CA GLU A 39 10.56 -14.17 10.68
C GLU A 39 10.43 -15.67 10.97
N ASP A 40 11.06 -16.16 12.03
CA ASP A 40 10.84 -17.53 12.50
C ASP A 40 9.47 -17.69 13.20
N GLU A 41 9.17 -18.91 13.64
CA GLU A 41 7.93 -19.25 14.35
C GLU A 41 7.74 -18.49 15.67
N HIS A 42 8.82 -17.97 16.27
CA HIS A 42 8.80 -17.14 17.48
C HIS A 42 8.79 -15.64 17.15
N GLY A 43 8.74 -15.26 15.88
CA GLY A 43 8.77 -13.87 15.43
C GLY A 43 10.16 -13.22 15.43
N ARG A 44 11.23 -14.01 15.54
CA ARG A 44 12.59 -13.49 15.44
C ARG A 44 12.90 -13.18 13.99
N VAL A 45 13.39 -11.97 13.74
CA VAL A 45 13.74 -11.50 12.41
C VAL A 45 15.06 -12.12 11.96
N ALA A 46 15.00 -12.93 10.91
CA ALA A 46 16.17 -13.45 10.21
C ALA A 46 16.67 -12.47 9.13
N TYR A 47 15.76 -11.71 8.53
CA TYR A 47 16.05 -10.67 7.54
C TYR A 47 14.98 -9.58 7.59
N LEU A 48 15.40 -8.32 7.41
CA LEU A 48 14.50 -7.17 7.34
C LEU A 48 14.98 -6.21 6.25
N GLN A 49 14.05 -5.82 5.39
CA GLN A 49 14.27 -4.81 4.38
C GLN A 49 13.21 -3.73 4.51
N THR A 50 13.64 -2.47 4.57
CA THR A 50 12.73 -1.31 4.66
C THR A 50 13.07 -0.29 3.59
N PHE A 51 12.05 0.37 3.05
CA PHE A 51 12.20 1.50 2.15
C PHE A 51 11.34 2.66 2.61
N ARG A 52 11.95 3.84 2.71
CA ARG A 52 11.21 5.10 2.81
C ARG A 52 10.69 5.47 1.43
N LEU A 53 9.38 5.65 1.32
CA LEU A 53 8.75 6.09 0.09
C LEU A 53 8.96 7.60 -0.12
N SER A 54 9.20 8.00 -1.36
CA SER A 54 9.03 9.38 -1.78
C SER A 54 7.56 9.80 -1.67
N ALA A 55 7.28 11.11 -1.65
CA ALA A 55 5.91 11.63 -1.61
C ALA A 55 5.07 11.14 -2.81
N ALA A 56 5.68 10.99 -4.00
CA ALA A 56 5.01 10.45 -5.18
C ALA A 56 4.62 8.97 -5.00
N GLN A 57 5.52 8.16 -4.44
CA GLN A 57 5.25 6.76 -4.13
C GLN A 57 4.18 6.61 -3.03
N ALA A 58 4.21 7.44 -1.98
CA ALA A 58 3.18 7.44 -0.94
C ALA A 58 1.80 7.79 -1.49
N ARG A 59 1.70 8.81 -2.37
CA ARG A 59 0.45 9.14 -3.06
C ARG A 59 -0.03 8.02 -4.00
N ARG A 60 0.89 7.27 -4.63
CA ARG A 60 0.53 6.09 -5.43
C ARG A 60 -0.01 4.97 -4.54
N GLY A 61 0.65 4.72 -3.40
CA GLY A 61 0.19 3.75 -2.40
C GLY A 61 -1.20 4.06 -1.87
N ARG A 62 -1.48 5.32 -1.47
CA ARG A 62 -2.82 5.76 -1.02
C ARG A 62 -3.89 5.51 -2.07
N LEU A 63 -3.60 5.80 -3.33
CA LEU A 63 -4.54 5.58 -4.43
C LEU A 63 -4.87 4.08 -4.58
N LEU A 64 -3.84 3.23 -4.64
CA LEU A 64 -4.02 1.79 -4.77
C LEU A 64 -4.70 1.15 -3.55
N SER A 65 -4.34 1.57 -2.34
CA SER A 65 -4.97 1.08 -1.11
C SER A 65 -6.43 1.48 -1.02
N THR A 66 -6.79 2.68 -1.49
CA THR A 66 -8.18 3.14 -1.53
C THR A 66 -8.98 2.32 -2.53
N LEU A 67 -8.47 2.11 -3.74
CA LEU A 67 -9.11 1.25 -4.75
C LEU A 67 -9.41 -0.15 -4.21
N VAL A 68 -8.44 -0.77 -3.54
CA VAL A 68 -8.63 -2.09 -2.91
C VAL A 68 -9.68 -2.03 -1.80
N SER A 69 -9.69 -0.99 -0.97
CA SER A 69 -10.61 -0.88 0.18
C SER A 69 -12.08 -0.72 -0.20
N VAL A 70 -12.35 -0.25 -1.43
CA VAL A 70 -13.70 -0.05 -1.97
C VAL A 70 -14.02 -1.06 -3.09
N ASP A 71 -13.32 -2.19 -3.10
CA ASP A 71 -13.46 -3.28 -4.07
C ASP A 71 -13.44 -2.82 -5.54
N TRP A 72 -12.55 -1.87 -5.84
CA TRP A 72 -12.35 -1.29 -7.16
C TRP A 72 -13.55 -0.49 -7.72
N ASP A 73 -14.53 -0.13 -6.89
CA ASP A 73 -15.55 0.85 -7.26
C ASP A 73 -14.91 2.23 -7.47
N LEU A 74 -14.90 2.71 -8.72
CA LEU A 74 -14.25 3.96 -9.10
C LEU A 74 -15.01 5.20 -8.63
N ASP A 75 -16.34 5.13 -8.52
CA ASP A 75 -17.15 6.24 -8.04
C ASP A 75 -16.95 6.40 -6.53
N GLU A 76 -16.98 5.29 -5.79
CA GLU A 76 -16.71 5.28 -4.36
C GLU A 76 -15.25 5.66 -4.04
N CYS A 77 -14.28 5.19 -4.82
CA CYS A 77 -12.88 5.57 -4.67
C CYS A 77 -12.69 7.08 -4.86
N ALA A 78 -13.31 7.66 -5.90
CA ALA A 78 -13.26 9.09 -6.14
C ALA A 78 -13.85 9.87 -4.95
N ARG A 79 -15.00 9.43 -4.43
CA ARG A 79 -15.64 10.00 -3.25
C ARG A 79 -14.71 9.98 -2.02
N VAL A 80 -14.09 8.83 -1.71
CA VAL A 80 -13.16 8.69 -0.57
C VAL A 80 -11.92 9.58 -0.73
N LEU A 81 -11.45 9.77 -1.96
CA LEU A 81 -10.31 10.64 -2.27
C LEU A 81 -10.68 12.13 -2.36
N GLY A 82 -11.97 12.48 -2.27
CA GLY A 82 -12.44 13.86 -2.43
C GLY A 82 -12.26 14.39 -3.85
N ALA A 83 -12.44 13.52 -4.85
CA ALA A 83 -12.32 13.81 -6.28
C ALA A 83 -13.57 13.36 -7.04
N THR A 84 -13.68 13.77 -8.29
CA THR A 84 -14.66 13.23 -9.24
C THR A 84 -14.11 12.00 -9.98
N ARG A 85 -14.99 11.16 -10.54
CA ARG A 85 -14.56 9.99 -11.32
C ARG A 85 -13.67 10.36 -12.53
N PRO A 86 -13.96 11.40 -13.33
CA PRO A 86 -13.06 11.82 -14.41
C PRO A 86 -11.67 12.23 -13.92
N GLU A 87 -11.58 12.95 -12.79
CA GLU A 87 -10.29 13.31 -12.19
C GLU A 87 -9.52 12.08 -11.70
N LEU A 88 -10.19 11.11 -11.07
CA LEU A 88 -9.58 9.85 -10.67
C LEU A 88 -9.02 9.08 -11.87
N LEU A 89 -9.79 8.97 -12.96
CA LEU A 89 -9.35 8.31 -14.20
C LEU A 89 -8.14 9.02 -14.81
N ALA A 90 -8.14 10.36 -14.86
CA ALA A 90 -7.00 11.14 -15.32
C ALA A 90 -5.77 10.93 -14.43
N GLN A 91 -5.94 10.90 -13.10
CA GLN A 91 -4.86 10.62 -12.15
C GLN A 91 -4.26 9.22 -12.35
N LEU A 92 -5.09 8.21 -12.59
CA LEU A 92 -4.62 6.85 -12.89
C LEU A 92 -3.80 6.81 -14.18
N ARG A 93 -4.32 7.37 -15.28
CA ARG A 93 -3.61 7.43 -16.57
C ARG A 93 -2.30 8.21 -16.47
N ASN A 94 -2.31 9.40 -15.87
CA ASN A 94 -1.12 10.27 -15.71
C ASN A 94 -0.03 9.62 -14.84
N ARG A 95 -0.39 8.68 -13.97
CA ARG A 95 0.54 7.94 -13.12
C ARG A 95 0.98 6.60 -13.74
N GLY A 96 0.65 6.34 -15.00
CA GLY A 96 0.97 5.09 -15.70
C GLY A 96 0.16 3.88 -15.21
N LEU A 97 -0.92 4.11 -14.44
CA LEU A 97 -1.79 3.08 -13.89
C LEU A 97 -3.06 2.87 -14.73
N GLY A 98 -3.15 3.48 -15.91
CA GLY A 98 -4.30 3.32 -16.81
C GLY A 98 -4.55 1.85 -17.19
N HIS A 99 -3.49 1.03 -17.27
CA HIS A 99 -3.56 -0.39 -17.56
C HIS A 99 -4.31 -1.23 -16.51
N LEU A 100 -4.60 -0.67 -15.32
CA LEU A 100 -5.38 -1.35 -14.28
C LEU A 100 -6.89 -1.21 -14.50
N LEU A 101 -7.30 -0.29 -15.36
CA LEU A 101 -8.70 -0.13 -15.72
C LEU A 101 -9.07 -1.24 -16.71
N ARG A 102 -10.11 -2.01 -16.39
CA ARG A 102 -10.71 -2.91 -17.38
C ARG A 102 -11.52 -2.03 -18.32
N GLU A 103 -11.05 -1.89 -19.56
CA GLU A 103 -11.83 -1.36 -20.67
C GLU A 103 -12.65 -2.47 -21.33
#